data_AF-A0A1A8UJQ2-F1
#
_entry.id   AF-A0A1A8UJQ2-F1
#
_cell.length_a   1.000
_cell.length_b   1.000
_cell.length_c   1.000
_cell.angle_alpha   90.00
_cell.angle_beta   90.00
_cell.angle_gamma   90.00
#
_symmetry.space_group_name_H-M   'P 1'
#
loop_
_entity.id
_entity.type
_entity.pdbx_description
1 polymer ?
#
loop_
_entity_poly.entity_id
_entity_poly.type
_entity_poly.pdbx_seq_one_letter_code
_entity_poly.pdbx_strand_id
1 'polypeptide(L)' 'IVLIFLEKVPCNSKYLRLRKRLYKRSVLEWPTNPQAQPYFWFSLRSVLATESHKQYSNLFKETL' A
#
# COMPACT_ATOMS: atom_id res chain seq x y z
N ILE A 1 -1.86 6.05 -3.63
CA ILE A 1 -3.06 5.40 -3.02
C ILE A 1 -2.66 4.03 -2.47
N VAL A 2 -2.89 3.77 -1.19
CA VAL A 2 -2.64 2.48 -0.55
C VAL A 2 -3.99 1.92 -0.08
N LEU A 3 -4.26 0.65 -0.38
CA LEU A 3 -5.46 -0.06 0.07
C LEU A 3 -5.10 -0.93 1.26
N ILE A 4 -5.85 -0.80 2.36
CA ILE A 4 -5.64 -1.56 3.59
C ILE A 4 -6.93 -2.33 3.90
N PHE A 5 -6.80 -3.65 4.03
CA PHE A 5 -7.90 -4.54 4.43
C PHE A 5 -7.78 -4.87 5.91
N LEU A 6 -8.69 -4.34 6.74
CA LEU A 6 -8.69 -4.60 8.19
C LEU A 6 -9.24 -5.99 8.54
N GLU A 7 -10.09 -6.54 7.66
CA GLU A 7 -10.68 -7.86 7.81
C GLU A 7 -10.58 -8.64 6.51
N LYS A 8 -10.66 -9.97 6.61
CA LYS A 8 -10.73 -10.85 5.44
C LYS A 8 -12.11 -10.72 4.78
N VAL A 9 -12.23 -9.79 3.85
CA VAL A 9 -13.41 -9.68 2.99
C VAL A 9 -13.20 -10.47 1.69
N PRO A 10 -14.20 -11.25 1.24
CA PRO A 10 -14.16 -11.88 -0.07
C PRO A 10 -14.16 -10.79 -1.15
N CYS A 11 -12.98 -10.52 -1.71
CA CYS A 11 -12.78 -9.39 -2.60
C CYS A 11 -13.06 -9.75 -4.07
N ASN A 12 -14.33 -9.65 -4.49
CA ASN A 12 -14.74 -9.90 -5.88
C ASN A 12 -14.54 -8.70 -6.84
N SER A 13 -14.09 -7.55 -6.32
CA SER A 13 -13.93 -6.32 -7.10
C SER A 13 -12.93 -6.47 -8.25
N LYS A 14 -13.35 -6.09 -9.47
CA LYS A 14 -12.49 -6.02 -10.66
C LYS A 14 -11.31 -5.08 -10.45
N TYR A 15 -11.55 -3.93 -9.81
CA TYR A 15 -10.51 -2.95 -9.49
C TYR A 15 -9.44 -3.53 -8.56
N LEU A 16 -9.85 -4.25 -7.51
CA LEU A 16 -8.86 -4.82 -6.59
C LEU A 16 -7.98 -5.87 -7.27
N ARG A 17 -8.57 -6.74 -8.09
CA ARG A 17 -7.81 -7.74 -8.85
C ARG A 17 -6.78 -7.07 -9.76
N LEU A 18 -7.18 -6.02 -10.47
CA LEU A 18 -6.26 -5.24 -11.30
C LEU A 18 -5.15 -4.58 -10.46
N ARG A 19 -5.50 -3.97 -9.33
CA ARG A 19 -4.54 -3.30 -8.46
C ARG A 19 -3.55 -4.26 -7.80
N LYS A 20 -3.99 -5.45 -7.36
CA LYS A 20 -3.09 -6.52 -6.87
C LYS A 20 -2.10 -6.98 -7.94
N ARG A 21 -2.49 -6.96 -9.23
CA ARG A 21 -1.60 -7.31 -10.36
C ARG A 21 -0.57 -6.21 -10.68
N LEU A 22 -1.01 -4.96 -10.79
CA LEU A 22 -0.14 -3.85 -11.24
C LEU A 22 0.69 -3.23 -10.09
N TYR A 23 0.10 -3.15 -8.90
CA TYR A 23 0.67 -2.44 -7.75
C TYR A 23 0.61 -3.30 -6.50
N LYS A 24 1.22 -4.49 -6.56
CA LYS A 24 1.17 -5.52 -5.50
C LYS A 24 1.54 -4.99 -4.11
N ARG A 25 2.49 -4.06 -4.03
CA ARG A 25 2.93 -3.42 -2.77
C ARG A 25 1.93 -2.40 -2.21
N SER A 26 1.02 -1.89 -3.03
CA SER A 26 0.01 -0.89 -2.61
C SER A 26 -1.23 -1.49 -1.97
N VAL A 27 -1.29 -2.82 -1.84
CA VAL A 27 -2.40 -3.55 -1.23
C VAL A 27 -1.86 -4.30 -0.01
N LEU A 28 -2.31 -3.89 1.17
CA LEU A 28 -1.88 -4.47 2.44
C LEU A 28 -3.08 -5.08 3.16
N GLU A 29 -2.85 -6.21 3.83
CA GLU A 29 -3.86 -6.92 4.60
C GLU A 29 -3.45 -6.88 6.07
N TRP A 30 -4.40 -6.60 6.95
CA TRP A 30 -4.16 -6.55 8.38
C TRP A 30 -3.91 -7.97 8.90
N PRO A 31 -2.78 -8.20 9.60
CA PRO A 31 -2.45 -9.54 10.05
C PRO A 31 -3.40 -9.99 11.15
N THR A 32 -3.88 -11.23 11.05
CA THR A 32 -4.66 -11.88 12.12
C THR A 32 -3.79 -12.28 13.30
N ASN A 33 -2.48 -12.44 13.09
CA ASN A 33 -1.52 -12.72 14.15
C ASN A 33 -1.02 -11.39 14.77
N PRO A 34 -1.25 -11.13 16.07
CA PRO A 34 -0.77 -9.93 16.76
C PRO A 34 0.74 -9.73 16.63
N GLN A 35 1.53 -10.81 16.65
CA GLN A 35 2.99 -10.74 16.53
C GLN A 35 3.47 -10.25 15.15
N ALA A 36 2.60 -10.30 14.13
CA ALA A 36 2.91 -9.81 12.79
C ALA A 36 2.49 -8.34 12.56
N GLN A 37 1.79 -7.70 13.51
CA GLN A 37 1.40 -6.28 13.42
C GLN A 37 2.60 -5.33 13.27
N PRO A 38 3.73 -5.52 13.98
CA PRO A 38 4.91 -4.67 13.77
C PRO A 38 5.43 -4.70 12.33
N TYR A 39 5.38 -5.88 11.70
CA TYR A 39 5.78 -6.05 10.30
C TYR A 39 4.82 -5.37 9.32
N PHE A 40 3.51 -5.38 9.62
CA PHE A 40 2.53 -4.61 8.86
C PHE A 40 2.89 -3.13 8.83
N TRP A 41 3.20 -2.53 10.00
CA TRP A 41 3.57 -1.12 10.09
C TRP A 41 4.89 -0.82 9.38
N PHE A 42 5.86 -1.72 9.44
CA PHE A 42 7.11 -1.62 8.68
C PHE A 42 6.85 -1.60 7.17
N SER A 43 6.00 -2.51 6.68
CA SER A 43 5.61 -2.58 5.27
C SER A 43 4.87 -1.33 4.82
N LEU A 44 3.94 -0.81 5.64
CA LEU A 44 3.23 0.43 5.36
C LEU A 44 4.19 1.62 5.20
N ARG A 45 5.12 1.80 6.14
CA ARG A 45 6.16 2.85 6.04
C ARG A 45 6.99 2.72 4.78
N SER A 46 7.38 1.49 4.43
CA SER A 46 8.18 1.22 3.23
C SER A 46 7.43 1.58 1.95
N VAL A 47 6.13 1.27 1.87
CA VAL A 47 5.27 1.62 0.72
C VAL A 47 5.12 3.12 0.61
N LEU A 48 4.86 3.82 1.72
CA LEU A 48 4.73 5.27 1.74
C LEU A 48 6.02 5.98 1.34
N ALA A 49 7.18 5.49 1.80
CA ALA A 49 8.49 6.04 1.43
C ALA A 49 8.83 5.79 -0.05
N THR A 50 8.49 4.62 -0.59
CA THR A 50 8.81 4.29 -2.00
C THR A 50 7.99 5.14 -2.98
N GLU A 51 6.71 5.39 -2.66
CA GLU A 51 5.82 6.22 -3.48
C GLU A 51 6.06 7.71 -3.28
N SER A 52 6.47 8.14 -2.08
CA SER A 52 6.84 9.54 -1.85
C SER A 52 8.00 9.96 -2.74
N HIS A 53 9.06 9.15 -2.89
CA HIS A 53 10.18 9.52 -3.79
C HIS A 53 9.77 9.70 -5.26
N LYS A 54 8.75 9.00 -5.76
CA LYS A 54 8.26 9.15 -7.15
C LYS A 54 7.30 10.32 -7.34
N GLN A 55 6.51 10.66 -6.32
CA GLN A 55 5.56 11.77 -6.39
C GLN A 55 6.17 13.10 -5.91
N TYR A 56 6.93 13.13 -4.81
CA TYR A 56 7.60 14.34 -4.33
C TYR A 56 8.66 14.84 -5.32
N SER A 57 9.42 13.94 -5.97
CA SER A 57 10.46 14.39 -6.92
C SER A 57 9.91 15.04 -8.18
N ASN A 58 8.69 14.73 -8.60
CA ASN A 58 8.06 15.36 -9.76
C ASN A 58 7.26 16.60 -9.36
N LEU A 59 6.55 16.58 -8.23
CA LEU A 59 5.79 17.73 -7.75
C LEU A 59 6.68 18.88 -7.26
N PHE A 60 7.85 18.56 -6.67
CA PHE A 60 8.78 19.57 -6.15
C PHE A 60 9.73 20.12 -7.23
N LYS A 61 9.78 19.49 -8.42
CA LYS A 61 10.51 20.04 -9.58
C LYS A 61 9.70 21.07 -10.36
N GLU A 62 8.37 21.05 -10.27
CA GLU A 62 7.50 22.05 -10.91
C GLU A 62 7.34 23.34 -10.07
N THR A 63 7.84 23.36 -8.83
CA THR A 63 7.73 24.50 -7.90
C THR A 63 9.02 25.24 -7.60
N LEU A 64 10.07 25.09 -8.43
CA LEU A 64 11.28 25.92 -8.39
C LEU A 64 11.54 26.62 -9.73
#